data_AF-A0A958HXJ4-F1
#
_entry.id   AF-A0A958HXJ4-F1
#
_cell.length_a   1.000
_cell.length_b   1.000
_cell.length_c   1.000
_cell.angle_alpha   90.00
_cell.angle_beta   90.00
_cell.angle_gamma   90.00
#
_symmetry.space_group_name_H-M   'P 1'
#
loop_
_entity.id
_entity.type
_entity.pdbx_description
1 polymer ?
#
loop_
_entity_poly.entity_id
_entity_poly.type
_entity_poly.pdbx_seq_one_letter_code
_entity_poly.pdbx_strand_id
1 'polypeptide(L)'
;IAAEGWKAEPVRIIERDKKGREKDKGWSCDLVPKNLIVARYFAQEQEALDRLVAELENISARLAELAEEQGGEEGAFAELEKVNKASIATRLKEIQGDAEAAEEAGVLQEWLTLSGEETELKKRLREAEAALDAKAYAQYPRLSEAEIKTLVVEDKWLAALEAAIQGETERVSQQLTRRVKELAERYETPLPALVEHAAELEAKVKLHLERMGFGWA
;
A
#
# COMPACT_ATOMS: atom_id res chain seq x y z
N ILE A 1 10.64 31.55 8.82
CA ILE A 1 10.49 30.51 9.86
C ILE A 1 10.42 31.22 11.21
N ALA A 2 9.25 31.10 11.84
CA ALA A 2 8.83 31.63 13.15
C ALA A 2 8.97 33.15 13.40
N ALA A 3 8.01 33.95 12.92
CA ALA A 3 7.77 35.29 13.46
C ALA A 3 7.29 35.26 14.94
N GLU A 4 6.83 34.10 15.43
CA GLU A 4 6.22 33.92 16.76
C GLU A 4 7.02 33.00 17.70
N GLY A 5 8.24 32.59 17.32
CA GLY A 5 9.10 31.67 18.07
C GLY A 5 8.88 30.17 17.79
N TRP A 6 9.73 29.31 18.35
CA TRP A 6 9.68 27.85 18.21
C TRP A 6 8.57 27.25 19.09
N LYS A 7 7.31 27.48 18.71
CA LYS A 7 6.13 27.01 19.44
C LYS A 7 5.38 25.96 18.64
N ALA A 8 5.25 24.77 19.21
CA ALA A 8 4.49 23.67 18.64
C ALA A 8 3.13 23.58 19.35
N GLU A 9 2.18 24.41 18.95
CA GLU A 9 0.83 24.45 19.54
C GLU A 9 -0.17 23.74 18.61
N PRO A 10 -0.80 22.65 19.05
CA PRO A 10 -1.86 21.99 18.28
C PRO A 10 -3.13 22.84 18.16
N VAL A 11 -3.67 22.94 16.96
CA VAL A 11 -4.97 23.57 16.66
C VAL A 11 -6.03 22.51 16.40
N ARG A 12 -7.27 22.76 16.84
CA ARG A 12 -8.41 21.86 16.53
C ARG A 12 -8.86 22.04 15.09
N ILE A 13 -9.16 20.93 14.43
CA ILE A 13 -9.69 20.91 13.06
C ILE A 13 -11.22 20.87 13.15
N ILE A 14 -11.86 22.01 12.90
CA ILE A 14 -13.31 22.13 12.91
C ILE A 14 -13.82 22.24 11.47
N GLU A 15 -14.64 21.29 11.05
CA GLU A 15 -15.29 21.31 9.73
C GLU A 15 -16.78 21.64 9.88
N ARG A 16 -17.31 22.51 9.02
CA ARG A 16 -18.76 22.78 8.96
C ARG A 16 -19.43 21.88 7.92
N ASP A 17 -20.46 21.17 8.33
CA ASP A 17 -21.27 20.37 7.42
C ASP A 17 -22.18 21.23 6.52
N LYS A 18 -22.78 20.63 5.49
CA LYS A 18 -23.72 21.29 4.57
C LYS A 18 -24.97 21.88 5.27
N LYS A 19 -25.20 21.55 6.55
CA LYS A 19 -26.31 22.01 7.39
C LYS A 19 -25.86 23.03 8.44
N GLY A 20 -24.62 23.52 8.38
CA GLY A 20 -24.07 24.54 9.28
C GLY A 20 -23.62 24.01 10.64
N ARG A 21 -23.57 22.69 10.87
CA ARG A 21 -23.08 22.12 12.14
C ARG A 21 -21.57 21.96 12.11
N GLU A 22 -20.93 22.38 13.20
CA GLU A 22 -19.50 22.19 13.41
C GLU A 22 -19.22 20.76 13.89
N LYS A 23 -18.28 20.09 13.23
CA LYS A 23 -17.76 18.78 13.60
C LYS A 23 -16.28 18.91 13.89
N ASP A 24 -15.90 18.47 15.07
CA ASP A 24 -14.50 18.34 15.45
C ASP A 24 -13.92 17.08 14.81
N LYS A 25 -12.92 17.27 13.95
CA LYS A 25 -12.21 16.21 13.23
C LYS A 25 -10.84 15.88 13.84
N GLY A 26 -10.51 16.42 15.01
CA GLY A 26 -9.24 16.18 15.70
C GLY A 26 -8.37 17.43 15.75
N TRP A 27 -7.06 17.25 15.64
CA TRP A 27 -6.08 18.32 15.83
C TRP A 27 -4.89 18.17 14.89
N SER A 28 -4.23 19.29 14.59
CA SER A 28 -2.97 19.32 13.83
C SER A 28 -2.00 20.32 14.46
N CYS A 29 -0.71 20.10 14.23
CA CYS A 29 0.31 21.10 14.51
C CYS A 29 1.21 21.22 13.28
N ASP A 30 1.17 22.39 12.63
CA ASP A 30 1.87 22.60 11.36
C ASP A 30 3.38 22.58 11.52
N LEU A 31 3.88 23.14 12.63
CA LEU A 31 5.32 23.19 12.91
C LEU A 31 5.87 21.79 13.13
N VAL A 32 5.29 21.05 14.09
CA VAL A 32 5.68 19.68 14.45
C VAL A 32 4.50 18.74 14.23
N PRO A 33 4.40 18.07 13.06
CA PRO A 33 3.36 17.10 12.77
C PRO A 33 3.28 15.93 13.77
N LYS A 34 2.07 15.37 13.95
CA LYS A 34 1.80 14.25 14.89
C LYS A 34 2.72 13.06 14.67
N ASN A 35 2.98 12.70 13.41
CA ASN A 35 3.83 11.54 13.07
C ASN A 35 5.26 11.70 13.61
N LEU A 36 5.80 12.92 13.70
CA LEU A 36 7.12 13.14 14.30
C LEU A 36 7.11 12.91 15.81
N ILE A 37 6.04 13.35 16.49
CA ILE A 37 5.87 13.08 17.92
C ILE A 37 5.73 11.58 18.18
N VAL A 38 4.91 10.90 17.39
CA VAL A 38 4.71 9.46 17.49
C VAL A 38 6.02 8.72 17.23
N ALA A 39 6.73 9.03 16.15
CA ALA A 39 8.00 8.39 15.82
C ALA A 39 9.06 8.59 16.90
N ARG A 40 9.14 9.79 17.51
CA ARG A 40 10.16 10.11 18.51
C ARG A 40 9.85 9.54 19.89
N TYR A 41 8.60 9.61 20.35
CA TYR A 41 8.23 9.37 21.74
C TYR A 41 7.36 8.13 21.96
N PHE A 42 6.70 7.62 20.91
CA PHE A 42 5.70 6.55 21.00
C PHE A 42 5.90 5.48 19.92
N ALA A 43 7.16 5.21 19.55
CA ALA A 43 7.50 4.24 18.53
C ALA A 43 7.01 2.82 18.89
N GLN A 44 7.05 2.45 20.18
CA GLN A 44 6.56 1.15 20.64
C GLN A 44 5.04 1.02 20.49
N GLU A 45 4.28 2.09 20.78
CA GLU A 45 2.85 2.10 20.55
C GLU A 45 2.49 2.08 19.06
N GLN A 46 3.25 2.77 18.22
CA GLN A 46 3.09 2.68 16.76
C GLN A 46 3.38 1.25 16.27
N GLU A 47 4.46 0.63 16.73
CA GLU A 47 4.79 -0.76 16.38
C GLU A 47 3.69 -1.74 16.84
N ALA A 48 3.09 -1.51 18.01
CA ALA A 48 1.96 -2.30 18.48
C ALA A 48 0.71 -2.14 17.59
N LEU A 49 0.45 -0.93 17.08
CA LEU A 49 -0.60 -0.69 16.09
C LEU A 49 -0.31 -1.40 14.78
N ASP A 50 0.92 -1.31 14.28
CA ASP A 50 1.33 -1.94 13.03
C ASP A 50 1.17 -3.47 13.11
N ARG A 51 1.46 -4.08 14.27
CA ARG A 51 1.19 -5.50 14.52
C ARG A 51 -0.29 -5.83 14.49
N LEU A 52 -1.14 -5.01 15.12
CA LEU A 52 -2.61 -5.21 15.08
C LEU A 52 -3.16 -5.07 13.65
N VAL A 53 -2.61 -4.16 12.84
CA VAL A 53 -2.97 -4.01 11.42
C VAL A 53 -2.55 -5.26 10.64
N ALA A 54 -1.33 -5.74 10.82
CA ALA A 54 -0.86 -6.96 10.15
C ALA A 54 -1.67 -8.20 10.55
N GLU A 55 -2.02 -8.35 11.82
CA GLU A 55 -2.91 -9.41 12.31
C GLU A 55 -4.30 -9.30 11.68
N LEU A 56 -4.85 -8.09 11.58
CA LEU A 56 -6.14 -7.84 10.96
C LEU A 56 -6.12 -8.19 9.46
N GLU A 57 -5.10 -7.78 8.73
CA GLU A 57 -4.92 -8.11 7.31
C GLU A 57 -4.82 -9.62 7.09
N ASN A 58 -4.11 -10.34 7.96
CA ASN A 58 -4.03 -11.80 7.92
C ASN A 58 -5.42 -12.45 8.13
N ILE A 59 -6.18 -12.03 9.15
CA ILE A 59 -7.53 -12.59 9.38
C ILE A 59 -8.46 -12.25 8.22
N SER A 60 -8.41 -11.04 7.69
CA SER A 60 -9.21 -10.66 6.51
C SER A 60 -8.83 -11.48 5.28
N ALA A 61 -7.54 -11.80 5.08
CA ALA A 61 -7.09 -12.68 4.01
C ALA A 61 -7.62 -14.11 4.19
N ARG A 62 -7.50 -14.69 5.40
CA ARG A 62 -8.04 -16.02 5.70
C ARG A 62 -9.55 -16.10 5.50
N LEU A 63 -10.29 -15.05 5.85
CA LEU A 63 -11.74 -14.97 5.59
C LEU A 63 -12.05 -14.93 4.09
N ALA A 64 -11.22 -14.25 3.30
CA ALA A 64 -11.37 -14.21 1.85
C ALA A 64 -11.06 -15.56 1.21
N GLU A 65 -9.95 -16.20 1.61
CA GLU A 65 -9.57 -17.55 1.17
C GLU A 65 -10.68 -18.56 1.48
N LEU A 66 -11.18 -18.57 2.73
CA LEU A 66 -12.28 -19.45 3.13
C LEU A 66 -13.55 -19.20 2.31
N ALA A 67 -13.86 -17.93 2.00
CA ALA A 67 -15.00 -17.58 1.17
C ALA A 67 -14.86 -18.03 -0.29
N GLU A 68 -13.65 -17.97 -0.85
CA GLU A 68 -13.36 -18.44 -2.21
C GLU A 68 -13.42 -19.97 -2.30
N GLU A 69 -12.82 -20.68 -1.34
CA GLU A 69 -12.79 -22.14 -1.31
C GLU A 69 -14.19 -22.75 -1.10
N GLN A 70 -15.02 -22.12 -0.26
CA GLN A 70 -16.29 -22.67 0.21
C GLN A 70 -17.52 -22.04 -0.47
N GLY A 71 -17.31 -21.12 -1.42
CA GLY A 71 -18.36 -20.41 -2.16
C GLY A 71 -18.89 -21.13 -3.40
N GLY A 72 -18.30 -22.27 -3.79
CA GLY A 72 -18.76 -23.07 -4.93
C GLY A 72 -20.08 -23.82 -4.66
N GLU A 73 -20.66 -24.44 -5.69
CA GLU A 73 -21.95 -25.18 -5.60
C GLU A 73 -21.93 -26.36 -4.61
N GLU A 74 -20.76 -26.92 -4.33
CA GLU A 74 -20.54 -28.00 -3.35
C GLU A 74 -19.89 -27.50 -2.04
N GLY A 75 -19.68 -26.19 -1.90
CA GLY A 75 -19.00 -25.60 -0.75
C GLY A 75 -19.93 -25.33 0.43
N ALA A 76 -19.35 -25.17 1.62
CA ALA A 76 -20.14 -24.95 2.84
C ALA A 76 -20.97 -23.65 2.86
N PHE A 77 -20.73 -22.73 1.92
CA PHE A 77 -21.50 -21.50 1.77
C PHE A 77 -22.53 -21.55 0.63
N ALA A 78 -22.66 -22.67 -0.09
CA ALA A 78 -23.54 -22.79 -1.25
C ALA A 78 -25.01 -22.48 -0.93
N GLU A 79 -25.50 -22.91 0.23
CA GLU A 79 -26.88 -22.69 0.67
C GLU A 79 -27.13 -21.32 1.32
N LEU A 80 -26.10 -20.47 1.43
CA LEU A 80 -26.20 -19.16 2.05
C LEU A 80 -26.42 -18.05 0.99
N GLU A 81 -27.54 -17.33 1.10
CA GLU A 81 -27.81 -16.13 0.28
C GLU A 81 -26.73 -15.04 0.49
N LYS A 82 -26.17 -14.97 1.71
CA LYS A 82 -25.09 -14.07 2.07
C LYS A 82 -24.28 -14.63 3.21
N VAL A 83 -22.96 -14.63 3.10
CA VAL A 83 -22.05 -15.03 4.18
C VAL A 83 -22.01 -13.94 5.26
N ASN A 84 -22.68 -14.17 6.39
CA ASN A 84 -22.67 -13.28 7.55
C ASN A 84 -23.00 -14.05 8.85
N LYS A 85 -22.76 -13.42 10.02
CA LYS A 85 -22.99 -14.06 11.33
C LYS A 85 -24.41 -14.60 11.52
N ALA A 86 -25.43 -13.94 10.96
CA ALA A 86 -26.82 -14.34 11.15
C ALA A 86 -27.20 -15.54 10.29
N SER A 87 -26.85 -15.53 9.00
CA SER A 87 -27.12 -16.66 8.09
C SER A 87 -26.39 -17.93 8.51
N ILE A 88 -25.13 -17.80 8.91
CA ILE A 88 -24.32 -18.93 9.39
C ILE A 88 -24.87 -19.49 10.70
N ALA A 89 -25.29 -18.64 11.63
CA ALA A 89 -25.91 -19.10 12.88
C ALA A 89 -27.26 -19.80 12.65
N THR A 90 -28.01 -19.42 11.61
CA THR A 90 -29.23 -20.13 11.20
C THR A 90 -28.88 -21.49 10.62
N ARG A 91 -27.94 -21.55 9.66
CA ARG A 91 -27.55 -22.81 9.02
C ARG A 91 -26.99 -23.83 10.01
N LEU A 92 -26.13 -23.40 10.93
CA LEU A 92 -25.61 -24.26 12.02
C LEU A 92 -26.70 -24.88 12.90
N LYS A 93 -27.88 -24.24 13.03
CA LYS A 93 -29.03 -24.82 13.75
C LYS A 93 -29.80 -25.81 12.91
N GLU A 94 -29.88 -25.60 11.59
CA GLU A 94 -30.57 -26.48 10.66
C GLU A 94 -29.86 -27.82 10.52
N ILE A 95 -28.52 -27.79 10.41
CA ILE A 95 -27.67 -28.99 10.30
C ILE A 95 -27.31 -29.61 11.66
N GLN A 96 -27.90 -29.12 12.75
CA GLN A 96 -27.56 -29.54 14.10
C GLN A 96 -27.92 -31.03 14.31
N GLY A 97 -26.90 -31.85 14.56
CA GLY A 97 -27.06 -33.28 14.80
C GLY A 97 -27.08 -34.13 13.52
N ASP A 98 -26.89 -33.51 12.36
CA ASP A 98 -26.61 -34.22 11.12
C ASP A 98 -25.13 -34.64 11.07
N ALA A 99 -24.89 -35.94 10.95
CA ALA A 99 -23.54 -36.50 10.88
C ALA A 99 -22.90 -36.28 9.50
N GLU A 100 -23.70 -36.14 8.44
CA GLU A 100 -23.21 -35.91 7.07
C GLU A 100 -22.77 -34.45 6.88
N ALA A 101 -23.32 -33.52 7.68
CA ALA A 101 -22.98 -32.10 7.64
C ALA A 101 -21.86 -31.68 8.62
N ALA A 102 -21.11 -32.64 9.18
CA ALA A 102 -20.07 -32.35 10.17
C ALA A 102 -18.93 -31.47 9.61
N GLU A 103 -18.54 -31.69 8.35
CA GLU A 103 -17.51 -30.89 7.67
C GLU A 103 -18.01 -29.46 7.39
N GLU A 104 -19.26 -29.31 6.90
CA GLU A 104 -19.91 -28.02 6.70
C GLU A 104 -19.96 -27.23 8.02
N ALA A 105 -20.44 -27.85 9.09
CA ALA A 105 -20.52 -27.23 10.41
C ALA A 105 -19.15 -26.77 10.92
N GLY A 106 -18.08 -27.52 10.63
CA GLY A 106 -16.71 -27.14 10.95
C GLY A 106 -16.28 -25.84 10.26
N VAL A 107 -16.51 -25.75 8.95
CA VAL A 107 -16.20 -24.55 8.14
C VAL A 107 -17.00 -23.33 8.60
N LEU A 108 -18.30 -23.51 8.85
CA LEU A 108 -19.18 -22.45 9.34
C LEU A 108 -18.71 -21.92 10.72
N GLN A 109 -18.25 -22.81 11.59
CA GLN A 109 -17.72 -22.44 12.91
C GLN A 109 -16.36 -21.75 12.83
N GLU A 110 -15.48 -22.17 11.91
CA GLU A 110 -14.22 -21.47 11.62
C GLU A 110 -14.49 -20.05 11.16
N TRP A 111 -15.41 -19.87 10.20
CA TRP A 111 -15.79 -18.54 9.73
C TRP A 111 -16.30 -17.64 10.87
N LEU A 112 -17.16 -18.17 11.77
CA LEU A 112 -17.65 -17.41 12.92
C LEU A 112 -16.52 -16.97 13.86
N THR A 113 -15.53 -17.85 14.05
CA THR A 113 -14.37 -17.58 14.90
C THR A 113 -13.53 -16.46 14.29
N LEU A 114 -13.13 -16.59 13.02
CA LEU A 114 -12.35 -15.58 12.31
C LEU A 114 -13.09 -14.24 12.21
N SER A 115 -14.39 -14.26 11.91
CA SER A 115 -15.23 -13.05 11.88
C SER A 115 -15.38 -12.41 13.28
N GLY A 116 -15.34 -13.20 14.35
CA GLY A 116 -15.27 -12.72 15.72
C GLY A 116 -13.95 -12.01 16.01
N GLU A 117 -12.84 -12.68 15.72
CA GLU A 117 -11.48 -12.14 15.89
C GLU A 117 -11.27 -10.86 15.08
N GLU A 118 -11.72 -10.81 13.83
CA GLU A 118 -11.64 -9.62 12.98
C GLU A 118 -12.37 -8.42 13.62
N THR A 119 -13.55 -8.67 14.21
CA THR A 119 -14.31 -7.60 14.88
C THR A 119 -13.64 -7.09 16.14
N GLU A 120 -13.05 -7.99 16.95
CA GLU A 120 -12.32 -7.60 18.15
C GLU A 120 -10.99 -6.90 17.82
N LEU A 121 -10.26 -7.34 16.79
CA LEU A 121 -9.06 -6.66 16.31
C LEU A 121 -9.39 -5.25 15.80
N LYS A 122 -10.45 -5.08 15.00
CA LYS A 122 -10.91 -3.75 14.54
C LYS A 122 -11.24 -2.83 15.71
N LYS A 123 -11.83 -3.37 16.79
CA LYS A 123 -12.13 -2.60 18.00
C LYS A 123 -10.85 -2.20 18.74
N ARG A 124 -9.96 -3.17 19.01
CA ARG A 124 -8.66 -2.94 19.67
C ARG A 124 -7.80 -1.93 18.91
N LEU A 125 -7.78 -2.00 17.58
CA LEU A 125 -7.08 -1.06 16.72
C LEU A 125 -7.60 0.36 16.93
N ARG A 126 -8.91 0.58 16.83
CA ARG A 126 -9.52 1.91 17.05
C ARG A 126 -9.24 2.47 18.44
N GLU A 127 -9.32 1.61 19.46
CA GLU A 127 -9.04 2.01 20.85
C GLU A 127 -7.56 2.40 21.03
N ALA A 128 -6.64 1.62 20.46
CA ALA A 128 -5.20 1.89 20.50
C ALA A 128 -4.83 3.15 19.69
N GLU A 129 -5.44 3.37 18.52
CA GLU A 129 -5.26 4.59 17.71
C GLU A 129 -5.72 5.84 18.48
N ALA A 130 -6.89 5.77 19.12
CA ALA A 130 -7.41 6.87 19.94
C ALA A 130 -6.52 7.13 21.16
N ALA A 131 -6.03 6.07 21.81
CA ALA A 131 -5.11 6.20 22.95
C ALA A 131 -3.77 6.82 22.53
N LEU A 132 -3.21 6.41 21.39
CA LEU A 132 -1.98 6.99 20.86
C LEU A 132 -2.19 8.46 20.43
N ASP A 133 -3.32 8.78 19.82
CA ASP A 133 -3.66 10.17 19.48
C ASP A 133 -3.71 11.05 20.73
N ALA A 134 -4.39 10.59 21.79
CA ALA A 134 -4.48 11.32 23.05
C ALA A 134 -3.11 11.51 23.72
N LYS A 135 -2.26 10.46 23.73
CA LYS A 135 -0.88 10.53 24.22
C LYS A 135 -0.05 11.53 23.43
N ALA A 136 -0.13 11.49 22.10
CA ALA A 136 0.60 12.40 21.22
C ALA A 136 0.18 13.86 21.47
N TYR A 137 -1.13 14.14 21.58
CA TYR A 137 -1.64 15.47 21.90
C TYR A 137 -1.11 15.97 23.25
N ALA A 138 -1.16 15.13 24.28
CA ALA A 138 -0.69 15.45 25.63
C ALA A 138 0.83 15.67 25.72
N GLN A 139 1.60 15.24 24.72
CA GLN A 139 3.04 15.44 24.67
C GLN A 139 3.43 16.85 24.24
N TYR A 140 2.64 17.53 23.40
CA TYR A 140 2.99 18.86 22.87
C TYR A 140 3.33 19.91 23.94
N PRO A 141 2.52 20.08 25.02
CA PRO A 141 2.84 21.04 26.07
C PRO A 141 4.11 20.72 26.87
N ARG A 142 4.65 19.50 26.74
CA ARG A 142 5.84 19.03 27.46
C ARG A 142 7.13 19.25 26.67
N LEU A 143 7.03 19.62 25.39
CA LEU A 143 8.18 19.82 24.52
C LEU A 143 8.92 21.10 24.88
N SER A 144 10.23 20.97 25.06
CA SER A 144 11.13 22.12 25.16
C SER A 144 11.42 22.73 23.79
N GLU A 145 11.86 23.99 23.77
CA GLU A 145 12.27 24.65 22.52
C GLU A 145 13.39 23.89 21.79
N ALA A 146 14.33 23.28 22.53
CA ALA A 146 15.40 22.48 21.94
C ALA A 146 14.86 21.22 21.24
N GLU A 147 13.94 20.50 21.87
CA GLU A 147 13.29 19.33 21.27
C GLU A 147 12.46 19.73 20.04
N ILE A 148 11.74 20.85 20.09
CA ILE A 148 11.00 21.39 18.93
C ILE A 148 11.96 21.69 17.78
N LYS A 149 13.12 22.31 18.03
CA LYS A 149 14.13 22.58 17.00
C LYS A 149 14.64 21.30 16.37
N THR A 150 15.01 20.30 17.17
CA THR A 150 15.47 18.99 16.67
C THR A 150 14.40 18.35 15.80
N LEU A 151 13.14 18.27 16.26
CA LEU A 151 12.04 17.67 15.51
C LEU A 151 11.79 18.37 14.16
N VAL A 152 11.91 19.70 14.11
CA VAL A 152 11.67 20.46 12.88
C VAL A 152 12.87 20.41 11.93
N VAL A 153 14.08 20.62 12.44
CA VAL A 153 15.26 20.74 11.60
C VAL A 153 15.74 19.36 11.15
N GLU A 154 15.96 18.46 12.10
CA GLU A 154 16.49 17.12 11.81
C GLU A 154 15.38 16.21 11.29
N ASP A 155 14.35 15.99 12.09
CA ASP A 155 13.39 14.92 11.82
C ASP A 155 12.38 15.28 10.71
N LYS A 156 12.13 16.58 10.44
CA LYS A 156 11.23 17.03 9.38
C LYS A 156 11.96 17.47 8.11
N TRP A 157 12.84 18.46 8.20
CA TRP A 157 13.41 19.09 7.02
C TRP A 157 14.64 18.39 6.47
N LEU A 158 15.61 18.05 7.32
CA LEU A 158 16.79 17.30 6.85
C LEU A 158 16.37 15.93 6.31
N ALA A 159 15.47 15.22 7.02
CA ALA A 159 14.90 13.97 6.51
C ALA A 159 14.20 14.13 5.14
N ALA A 160 13.38 15.18 4.96
CA ALA A 160 12.72 15.43 3.68
C ALA A 160 13.70 15.79 2.55
N LEU A 161 14.73 16.59 2.86
CA LEU A 161 15.77 16.94 1.89
C LEU A 161 16.61 15.73 1.50
N GLU A 162 16.98 14.89 2.47
CA GLU A 162 17.70 13.64 2.23
C GLU A 162 16.88 12.72 1.30
N ALA A 163 15.61 12.50 1.61
CA ALA A 163 14.73 11.69 0.77
C ALA A 163 14.59 12.26 -0.65
N ALA A 164 14.50 13.59 -0.80
CA ALA A 164 14.43 14.23 -2.10
C ALA A 164 15.73 14.06 -2.91
N ILE A 165 16.89 14.20 -2.27
CA ILE A 165 18.20 14.01 -2.91
C ILE A 165 18.39 12.55 -3.33
N GLN A 166 18.04 11.59 -2.46
CA GLN A 166 18.10 10.17 -2.78
C GLN A 166 17.16 9.83 -3.95
N GLY A 167 15.93 10.34 -3.92
CA GLY A 167 14.96 10.16 -5.00
C GLY A 167 15.45 10.71 -6.34
N GLU A 168 16.10 11.88 -6.36
CA GLU A 168 16.67 12.44 -7.58
C GLU A 168 17.87 11.64 -8.09
N THR A 169 18.69 11.11 -7.18
CA THR A 169 19.82 10.24 -7.52
C THR A 169 19.33 8.97 -8.21
N GLU A 170 18.30 8.31 -7.65
CA GLU A 170 17.67 7.13 -8.24
C GLU A 170 17.06 7.46 -9.60
N ARG A 171 16.33 8.58 -9.71
CA ARG A 171 15.71 9.03 -10.97
C ARG A 171 16.75 9.21 -12.07
N VAL A 172 17.87 9.87 -11.78
CA VAL A 172 18.96 10.09 -12.74
C VAL A 172 19.61 8.76 -13.12
N SER A 173 19.84 7.85 -12.17
CA SER A 173 20.39 6.52 -12.44
C SER A 173 19.49 5.72 -13.39
N GLN A 174 18.19 5.65 -13.10
CA GLN A 174 17.22 4.96 -13.96
C GLN A 174 17.14 5.58 -15.35
N GLN A 175 17.19 6.91 -15.44
CA GLN A 175 17.21 7.61 -16.73
C GLN A 175 18.47 7.25 -17.54
N LEU A 176 19.62 7.17 -16.90
CA LEU A 176 20.88 6.77 -17.55
C LEU A 176 20.82 5.31 -18.01
N THR A 177 20.37 4.40 -17.15
CA THR A 177 20.20 2.97 -17.47
C THR A 177 19.29 2.79 -18.67
N ARG A 178 18.15 3.49 -18.71
CA ARG A 178 17.25 3.48 -19.86
C ARG A 178 17.95 3.96 -21.13
N ARG A 179 18.70 5.06 -21.09
CA ARG A 179 19.44 5.55 -22.26
C ARG A 179 20.52 4.61 -22.74
N VAL A 180 21.24 3.94 -21.83
CA VAL A 180 22.23 2.92 -22.19
C VAL A 180 21.54 1.75 -22.90
N LYS A 181 20.39 1.29 -22.39
CA LYS A 181 19.60 0.25 -23.04
C LYS A 181 19.09 0.67 -24.42
N GLU A 182 18.51 1.87 -24.54
CA GLU A 182 18.05 2.42 -25.83
C GLU A 182 19.20 2.51 -26.84
N LEU A 183 20.41 2.91 -26.41
CA LEU A 183 21.59 2.92 -27.27
C LEU A 183 22.04 1.50 -27.65
N ALA A 184 22.07 0.56 -26.69
CA ALA A 184 22.43 -0.82 -26.96
C ALA A 184 21.50 -1.45 -28.00
N GLU A 185 20.19 -1.27 -27.85
CA GLU A 185 19.18 -1.75 -28.81
C GLU A 185 19.33 -1.07 -30.17
N ARG A 186 19.54 0.26 -30.20
CA ARG A 186 19.72 0.99 -31.47
C ARG A 186 20.96 0.55 -32.25
N TYR A 187 22.03 0.19 -31.55
CA TYR A 187 23.30 -0.21 -32.15
C TYR A 187 23.51 -1.73 -32.14
N GLU A 188 22.48 -2.51 -31.77
CA GLU A 188 22.54 -3.98 -31.72
C GLU A 188 22.88 -4.59 -33.08
N THR A 189 22.33 -4.03 -34.17
CA THR A 189 22.76 -4.33 -35.53
C THR A 189 23.54 -3.14 -36.09
N PRO A 190 24.88 -3.25 -36.22
CA PRO A 190 25.68 -2.11 -36.63
C PRO A 190 25.40 -1.78 -38.10
N LEU A 191 25.28 -0.48 -38.40
CA LEU A 191 25.01 0.03 -39.75
C LEU A 191 25.93 -0.59 -40.83
N PRO A 192 27.25 -0.79 -40.60
CA PRO A 192 28.10 -1.50 -41.55
C PRO A 192 27.62 -2.91 -41.90
N ALA A 193 27.14 -3.70 -40.95
CA ALA A 193 26.63 -5.05 -41.22
C ALA A 193 25.35 -5.02 -42.08
N LEU A 194 24.49 -4.03 -41.86
CA LEU A 194 23.31 -3.80 -42.71
C LEU A 194 23.72 -3.38 -44.14
N VAL A 195 24.77 -2.56 -44.27
CA VAL A 195 25.31 -2.15 -45.59
C VAL A 195 25.95 -3.32 -46.33
N GLU A 196 26.72 -4.17 -45.65
CA GLU A 196 27.31 -5.38 -46.23
C GLU A 196 26.21 -6.34 -46.70
N HIS A 197 25.21 -6.62 -45.85
CA HIS A 197 24.09 -7.46 -46.25
C HIS A 197 23.29 -6.87 -47.42
N ALA A 198 23.08 -5.56 -47.44
CA ALA A 198 22.42 -4.89 -48.55
C ALA A 198 23.21 -5.06 -49.86
N ALA A 199 24.54 -4.88 -49.81
CA ALA A 199 25.42 -5.07 -50.96
C ALA A 199 25.44 -6.52 -51.45
N GLU A 200 25.45 -7.50 -50.55
CA GLU A 200 25.36 -8.92 -50.89
C GLU A 200 24.02 -9.27 -51.57
N LEU A 201 22.90 -8.78 -51.02
CA LEU A 201 21.58 -8.98 -51.60
C LEU A 201 21.45 -8.28 -52.96
N GLU A 202 21.99 -7.07 -53.08
CA GLU A 202 22.03 -6.33 -54.34
C GLU A 202 22.82 -7.08 -55.42
N ALA A 203 23.98 -7.64 -55.07
CA ALA A 203 24.78 -8.45 -55.99
C ALA A 203 24.02 -9.71 -56.46
N LYS A 204 23.31 -10.39 -55.56
CA LYS A 204 22.45 -11.54 -55.92
C LYS A 204 21.34 -11.12 -56.88
N VAL A 205 20.64 -10.01 -56.60
CA VAL A 205 19.58 -9.49 -57.47
C VAL A 205 20.12 -9.13 -58.84
N LYS A 206 21.26 -8.42 -58.92
CA LYS A 206 21.93 -8.08 -60.18
C LYS A 206 22.21 -9.33 -61.02
N LEU A 207 22.82 -10.36 -60.42
CA LEU A 207 23.08 -11.63 -61.09
C LEU A 207 21.79 -12.30 -61.60
N HIS A 208 20.72 -12.27 -60.81
CA HIS A 208 19.43 -12.83 -61.23
C HIS A 208 18.81 -12.05 -62.41
N LEU A 209 18.88 -10.71 -62.39
CA LEU A 209 18.39 -9.86 -63.48
C LEU A 209 19.17 -10.09 -64.78
N GLU A 210 20.48 -10.23 -64.71
CA GLU A 210 21.33 -10.59 -65.87
C GLU A 210 20.92 -11.94 -66.46
N ARG A 211 20.68 -12.96 -65.61
CA ARG A 211 20.20 -14.29 -66.05
C ARG A 211 18.82 -14.22 -66.68
N MET A 212 18.00 -13.24 -66.31
CA MET A 212 16.69 -12.98 -66.91
C MET A 212 16.76 -12.13 -68.19
N GLY A 213 17.96 -11.72 -68.62
CA GLY A 213 18.17 -10.94 -69.85
C GLY A 213 18.03 -9.43 -69.67
N PHE A 214 17.92 -8.93 -68.43
CA PHE A 214 17.91 -7.51 -68.12
C PHE A 214 19.35 -7.03 -67.83
N GLY A 215 20.08 -6.61 -68.87
CA GLY A 215 21.39 -5.98 -68.72
C GLY A 215 21.27 -4.46 -68.53
N TRP A 216 21.98 -3.90 -67.55
CA TRP A 216 22.13 -2.46 -67.37
C TRP A 216 23.45 -2.00 -68.02
N ALA A 217 23.40 -0.89 -68.77
CA ALA A 217 24.57 -0.19 -69.29
C ALA A 217 25.22 0.70 -68.22
#